data_AF-A0A1Q3CAN3-F1
#
_entry.id   AF-A0A1Q3CAN3-F1
#
_cell.length_a   1.000
_cell.length_b   1.000
_cell.length_c   1.000
_cell.angle_alpha   90.00
_cell.angle_beta   90.00
_cell.angle_gamma   90.00
#
_symmetry.space_group_name_H-M   'P 1'
#
loop_
_entity.id
_entity.type
_entity.pdbx_description
1 polymer ?
#
loop_
_entity_poly.entity_id
_entity_poly.type
_entity_poly.pdbx_seq_one_letter_code
_entity_poly.pdbx_strand_id
1 'polypeptide(L)'
;MPYWFINWWGLYWPHKDILPPSVFDVMITFIKNTDQSDKLRPSMIHFFVHCRLSWIMDWDYSIQRTEDTLPTLHRKFWTKWWNNCDVSKCILETVLQSLQNKIQQSQQFTLTKSQI
;
A
#
# COMPACT_ATOMS: atom_id res chain seq x y z
N MET A 1 -11.89 5.15 -2.17
CA MET A 1 -11.65 4.58 -0.82
C MET A 1 -12.20 5.54 0.22
N PRO A 2 -12.74 5.06 1.36
CA PRO A 2 -13.27 5.96 2.38
C PRO A 2 -12.20 6.91 2.92
N TYR A 3 -12.57 8.16 3.17
CA TYR A 3 -11.63 9.19 3.64
C TYR A 3 -10.99 8.83 5.00
N TRP A 4 -11.77 8.25 5.92
CA TRP A 4 -11.27 7.78 7.21
C TRP A 4 -10.14 6.75 7.06
N PHE A 5 -10.21 5.90 6.03
CA PHE A 5 -9.18 4.90 5.78
C PHE A 5 -7.91 5.52 5.23
N ILE A 6 -8.01 6.53 4.36
CA ILE A 6 -6.84 7.24 3.82
C ILE A 6 -6.10 7.98 4.96
N ASN A 7 -6.84 8.62 5.87
CA ASN A 7 -6.25 9.26 7.04
C ASN A 7 -5.62 8.25 8.01
N TRP A 8 -6.34 7.15 8.29
CA TRP A 8 -5.81 6.05 9.11
C TRP A 8 -4.52 5.49 8.49
N TRP A 9 -4.52 5.27 7.17
CA TRP A 9 -3.34 4.83 6.43
C TRP A 9 -2.20 5.84 6.58
N GLY A 10 -2.41 7.13 6.30
CA GLY A 10 -1.35 8.13 6.41
C GLY A 10 -0.69 8.21 7.80
N LEU A 11 -1.46 7.94 8.87
CA LEU A 11 -0.98 8.03 10.25
C LEU A 11 -0.31 6.74 10.75
N TYR A 12 -0.79 5.59 10.31
CA TYR A 12 -0.43 4.31 10.91
C TYR A 12 0.35 3.39 9.97
N TRP A 13 0.34 3.67 8.67
CA TRP A 13 0.92 2.79 7.67
C TRP A 13 2.39 2.40 7.95
N PRO A 14 2.79 1.14 7.66
CA PRO A 14 4.18 0.71 7.61
C PRO A 14 5.10 1.69 6.92
N HIS A 15 6.23 1.98 7.56
CA HIS A 15 7.28 2.71 6.88
C HIS A 15 7.76 1.91 5.66
N LYS A 16 8.07 2.59 4.55
CA LYS A 16 8.53 1.96 3.30
C LYS A 16 9.72 1.00 3.50
N ASP A 17 10.50 1.22 4.56
CA ASP A 17 11.64 0.42 4.96
C ASP A 17 11.28 -0.99 5.45
N ILE A 18 10.00 -1.29 5.71
CA ILE A 18 9.56 -2.67 6.00
C ILE A 18 9.54 -3.56 4.76
N LEU A 19 9.60 -2.96 3.56
CA LEU A 19 9.58 -3.70 2.32
C LEU A 19 10.98 -4.30 2.06
N PRO A 20 11.04 -5.59 1.67
CA PRO A 20 12.28 -6.12 1.09
C PRO A 20 12.71 -5.25 -0.11
N PRO A 21 14.03 -5.03 -0.31
CA PRO A 21 14.53 -4.17 -1.39
C PRO A 21 13.95 -4.51 -2.77
N SER A 22 13.80 -5.82 -3.07
CA SER A 22 13.22 -6.30 -4.33
C SER A 22 11.76 -5.85 -4.53
N VAL A 23 10.95 -5.84 -3.47
CA VAL A 23 9.54 -5.40 -3.52
C VAL A 23 9.47 -3.88 -3.63
N PHE A 24 10.39 -3.17 -2.98
CA PHE A 24 10.48 -1.72 -3.07
C PHE A 24 10.77 -1.25 -4.50
N ASP A 25 11.70 -1.88 -5.21
CA ASP A 25 12.02 -1.53 -6.60
C ASP A 25 10.83 -1.75 -7.56
N VAL A 26 10.10 -2.84 -7.35
CA VAL A 26 8.87 -3.15 -8.09
C VAL A 26 7.79 -2.11 -7.79
N MET A 27 7.65 -1.68 -6.53
CA MET A 27 6.73 -0.60 -6.15
C MET A 27 7.06 0.71 -6.86
N ILE A 28 8.33 1.13 -6.86
CA ILE A 28 8.75 2.35 -7.56
C ILE A 28 8.40 2.27 -9.05
N THR A 29 8.65 1.12 -9.67
CA THR A 29 8.33 0.92 -11.09
C THR A 29 6.82 0.92 -11.34
N PHE A 30 6.04 0.28 -10.46
CA PHE A 30 4.58 0.30 -10.52
C PHE A 30 4.06 1.75 -10.45
N ILE A 31 4.51 2.53 -9.48
CA ILE A 31 4.08 3.92 -9.28
C ILE A 31 4.41 4.80 -10.48
N LYS A 32 5.56 4.58 -11.15
CA LYS A 32 5.95 5.31 -12.37
C LYS A 32 5.05 4.99 -13.57
N ASN A 33 4.58 3.75 -13.66
CA ASN A 33 3.77 3.27 -14.79
C ASN A 33 2.26 3.36 -14.55
N THR A 34 1.85 3.81 -13.36
CA THR A 34 0.44 3.96 -13.02
C THR A 34 0.07 5.43 -13.04
N ASP A 35 -1.03 5.74 -13.72
CA ASP A 35 -1.53 7.11 -13.81
C ASP A 35 -1.90 7.64 -12.42
N GLN A 36 -1.25 8.72 -11.99
CA GLN A 36 -1.46 9.35 -10.67
C GLN A 36 -2.61 10.37 -10.69
N SER A 37 -3.42 10.37 -11.74
CA SER A 37 -4.55 11.29 -11.91
C SER A 37 -5.53 11.26 -10.74
N ASP A 38 -5.62 10.13 -10.04
CA ASP A 38 -6.45 9.95 -8.86
C ASP A 38 -5.72 10.39 -7.57
N LYS A 39 -5.64 11.71 -7.34
CA LYS A 39 -5.00 12.35 -6.17
C LYS A 39 -5.47 11.80 -4.80
N LEU A 40 -6.63 11.15 -4.77
CA LEU A 40 -7.25 10.59 -3.57
C LEU A 40 -6.72 9.20 -3.20
N ARG A 41 -5.97 8.53 -4.07
CA ARG A 41 -5.46 7.18 -3.82
C ARG A 41 -3.93 7.20 -3.67
N PRO A 42 -3.41 7.11 -2.44
CA PRO A 42 -1.98 6.89 -2.22
C PRO A 42 -1.46 5.74 -3.07
N SER A 43 -0.45 6.00 -3.91
CA SER A 43 0.07 5.06 -4.90
C SER A 43 0.55 3.75 -4.26
N MET A 44 1.01 3.84 -3.01
CA MET A 44 1.42 2.70 -2.20
C MET A 44 0.24 1.78 -1.82
N ILE A 45 -0.94 2.33 -1.50
CA ILE A 45 -2.15 1.52 -1.28
C ILE A 45 -2.50 0.75 -2.55
N HIS A 46 -2.46 1.44 -3.69
CA HIS A 46 -2.78 0.82 -4.96
C HIS A 46 -1.85 -0.36 -5.25
N PHE A 47 -0.56 -0.19 -5.01
CA PHE A 47 0.43 -1.25 -5.14
C PHE A 47 0.15 -2.46 -4.22
N PHE A 48 -0.14 -2.21 -2.93
CA PHE A 48 -0.41 -3.29 -1.97
C PHE A 48 -1.66 -4.10 -2.32
N VAL A 49 -2.73 -3.41 -2.74
CA VAL A 49 -3.95 -4.07 -3.23
C VAL A 49 -3.65 -4.85 -4.52
N HIS A 50 -2.85 -4.27 -5.42
CA HIS A 50 -2.49 -4.90 -6.68
C HIS A 50 -1.73 -6.21 -6.48
N CYS A 51 -0.66 -6.18 -5.68
CA CYS A 51 0.18 -7.34 -5.41
C CYS A 51 -0.41 -8.28 -4.33
N ARG A 52 -1.58 -7.96 -3.76
CA ARG A 52 -2.20 -8.68 -2.63
C ARG A 52 -1.24 -8.83 -1.45
N LEU A 53 -0.49 -7.77 -1.18
CA LEU A 53 0.53 -7.74 -0.15
C LEU A 53 -0.13 -7.63 1.23
N SER A 54 0.24 -8.54 2.11
CA SER A 54 -0.23 -8.56 3.49
C SER A 54 0.88 -8.11 4.43
N TRP A 55 0.50 -7.35 5.46
CA TRP A 55 1.40 -6.85 6.48
C TRP A 55 0.72 -6.98 7.84
N ILE A 56 1.53 -7.15 8.89
CA ILE A 56 1.04 -7.17 10.27
C ILE A 56 1.34 -5.82 10.90
N MET A 57 0.30 -5.24 11.44
CA MET A 57 0.40 -4.14 12.38
C MET A 57 0.34 -4.69 13.80
N ASP A 58 1.23 -4.24 14.67
CA ASP A 58 1.05 -4.39 16.10
C ASP A 58 1.10 -3.03 16.79
N TRP A 59 0.16 -2.81 17.70
CA TRP A 59 0.02 -1.60 18.48
C TRP A 59 0.25 -1.94 19.94
N ASP A 60 1.43 -1.56 20.43
CA ASP A 60 1.76 -1.65 21.83
C ASP A 60 1.62 -0.26 22.48
N TYR A 61 1.37 -0.23 23.78
CA TYR A 61 1.21 1.00 24.54
C TYR A 61 2.04 0.91 25.82
N SER A 62 2.85 1.94 26.06
CA SER A 62 3.55 2.12 27.33
C SER A 62 3.01 3.33 28.06
N ILE A 63 2.65 3.17 29.33
CA ILE A 63 2.25 4.28 30.19
C ILE A 63 3.53 4.86 30.81
N GLN A 64 3.88 6.09 30.45
CA GLN A 64 4.95 6.81 31.11
C GLN A 64 4.37 7.60 32.28
N ARG A 65 4.88 7.35 33.48
CA ARG A 65 4.60 8.18 34.67
C ARG A 65 5.86 8.91 35.07
N THR A 66 5.71 10.19 35.32
CA THR A 66 6.70 11.06 35.96
C THR A 66 6.05 11.58 37.24
N GLU A 67 6.81 11.73 38.31
CA GLU A 67 6.28 12.01 39.66
C GLU A 67 5.39 13.27 39.71
N ASP A 68 5.62 14.24 38.82
CA ASP A 68 4.89 15.52 38.78
C ASP A 68 3.93 15.69 37.58
N THR A 69 3.71 14.66 36.76
CA THR A 69 2.88 14.79 35.54
C THR A 69 1.84 13.69 35.40
N LEU A 70 0.71 14.02 34.78
CA LEU A 70 -0.31 13.03 34.43
C LEU A 70 0.28 11.87 33.62
N PRO A 71 -0.17 10.62 33.84
CA PRO A 71 0.30 9.46 33.09
C PRO A 71 0.05 9.69 31.60
N THR A 72 1.12 9.62 30.80
CA THR A 72 1.03 9.80 29.35
C THR A 72 1.03 8.43 28.67
N LEU A 73 0.07 8.23 27.77
CA LEU A 73 -0.01 7.02 26.96
C LEU A 73 0.91 7.18 25.74
N HIS A 74 2.04 6.48 25.75
CA HIS A 74 2.93 6.43 24.61
C HIS A 74 2.55 5.23 23.74
N ARG A 75 2.38 5.50 22.45
CA ARG A 75 2.11 4.47 21.47
C ARG A 75 3.42 3.96 20.90
N LYS A 76 3.58 2.65 20.89
CA LYS A 76 4.65 1.95 20.20
C LYS A 76 4.05 1.30 18.97
N PHE A 77 4.51 1.74 17.81
CA PHE A 77 4.15 1.10 16.55
C PHE A 77 5.20 0.05 16.24
N TRP A 78 4.72 -1.15 15.95
CA TRP A 78 5.53 -2.14 15.29
C TRP A 78 4.84 -2.57 14.02
N THR A 79 5.63 -2.75 12.97
CA THR A 79 5.10 -3.20 11.70
C THR A 79 6.07 -4.15 11.07
N LYS A 80 5.54 -5.28 10.60
CA LYS A 80 6.32 -6.31 9.94
C LYS A 80 5.59 -6.81 8.71
N TRP A 81 6.38 -7.16 7.71
CA TRP A 81 5.91 -7.91 6.58
C TRP A 81 5.28 -9.25 6.98
N TRP A 82 4.19 -9.65 6.31
CA TRP A 82 3.65 -10.99 6.51
C TRP A 82 4.57 -12.02 5.85
N ASN A 83 5.23 -12.84 6.66
CA ASN A 83 6.22 -13.80 6.17
C ASN A 83 5.65 -14.84 5.19
N ASN A 84 4.34 -15.11 5.24
CA ASN A 84 3.68 -16.05 4.31
C ASN A 84 3.09 -15.34 3.08
N CYS A 85 3.45 -14.07 2.84
CA CYS A 85 3.03 -13.38 1.64
C CYS A 85 3.76 -13.97 0.44
N ASP A 86 3.01 -14.36 -0.59
CA ASP A 86 3.57 -14.92 -1.82
C ASP A 86 4.22 -13.81 -2.66
N VAL A 87 5.51 -13.57 -2.41
CA VAL A 87 6.30 -12.51 -3.06
C VAL A 87 6.45 -12.75 -4.56
N SER A 88 6.23 -13.97 -5.06
CA SER A 88 6.27 -14.29 -6.49
C SER A 88 5.23 -13.49 -7.30
N LYS A 89 4.12 -13.11 -6.66
CA LYS A 89 3.07 -12.26 -7.25
C LYS A 89 3.49 -10.80 -7.40
N CYS A 90 4.61 -10.42 -6.78
CA CYS A 90 5.15 -9.06 -6.78
C CYS A 90 6.54 -9.03 -7.43
N ILE A 91 6.72 -9.85 -8.47
CA ILE A 91 7.86 -9.79 -9.40
C ILE A 91 7.55 -8.75 -10.48
N LEU A 92 8.59 -8.02 -10.90
CA LEU A 92 8.49 -6.93 -11.87
C LEU A 92 7.73 -7.34 -13.15
N GLU A 93 8.06 -8.50 -13.72
CA GLU A 93 7.44 -9.00 -14.95
C GLU A 93 5.94 -9.21 -14.80
N THR A 94 5.52 -9.85 -13.70
CA THR A 94 4.11 -10.12 -13.40
C THR A 94 3.33 -8.81 -13.21
N VAL A 95 3.93 -7.84 -12.52
CA VAL A 95 3.33 -6.52 -12.30
C VAL A 95 3.18 -5.76 -13.62
N LEU A 96 4.21 -5.73 -14.47
CA LEU A 96 4.14 -5.07 -15.76
C LEU A 96 3.12 -5.73 -16.71
N GLN A 97 3.10 -7.05 -16.81
CA GLN A 97 2.10 -7.78 -17.59
C GLN A 97 0.67 -7.48 -17.11
N SER A 98 0.46 -7.44 -15.80
CA SER A 98 -0.86 -7.15 -15.23
C SER A 98 -1.33 -5.70 -15.51
N LEU A 99 -0.39 -4.74 -15.56
CA LEU A 99 -0.67 -3.36 -15.93
C LEU A 99 -1.05 -3.25 -17.41
N GLN A 100 -0.30 -3.93 -18.29
CA GLN A 100 -0.60 -3.99 -19.72
C GLN A 100 -1.99 -4.58 -20.00
N ASN A 101 -2.32 -5.70 -19.33
CA ASN A 101 -3.64 -6.34 -19.46
C ASN A 101 -4.78 -5.42 -19.02
N LYS A 102 -4.60 -4.63 -17.94
CA LYS A 102 -5.60 -3.65 -17.49
C LYS A 102 -5.82 -2.52 -18.50
N ILE A 103 -4.75 -2.03 -19.13
CA ILE A 103 -4.84 -0.99 -20.17
C ILE A 103 -5.59 -1.54 -21.39
N GLN A 104 -5.31 -2.78 -21.80
CA GLN A 104 -6.00 -3.40 -22.92
C GLN A 104 -7.50 -3.59 -22.65
N GLN A 105 -7.85 -4.04 -21.43
CA GLN A 105 -9.25 -4.17 -21.02
C GLN A 105 -9.98 -2.83 -21.00
N SER A 106 -9.37 -1.77 -20.44
CA SER A 106 -10.01 -0.44 -20.39
C SER A 106 -10.26 0.14 -21.79
N GLN A 107 -9.32 -0.04 -22.72
CA GLN A 107 -9.49 0.35 -24.12
C GLN A 107 -10.63 -0.42 -24.79
N GLN A 108 -10.73 -1.73 -24.56
CA GLN A 108 -11.79 -2.56 -25.11
C GLN A 108 -13.17 -2.15 -24.59
N PHE A 109 -13.30 -1.86 -23.28
CA PHE A 109 -14.54 -1.34 -22.70
C PHE A 109 -14.94 0.04 -23.26
N THR A 110 -13.96 0.90 -23.51
CA THR A 110 -14.19 2.26 -24.05
C THR A 110 -14.70 2.19 -25.50
N LEU A 111 -14.16 1.28 -26.31
CA LEU A 111 -14.61 1.06 -27.68
C LEU A 111 -16.04 0.54 -27.76
N THR A 112 -16.44 -0.43 -26.92
CA THR A 112 -17.83 -0.92 -26.87
C THR A 112 -18.85 0.13 -26.45
N LYS A 113 -18.46 1.12 -25.63
CA LYS A 113 -19.37 2.20 -25.22
C LYS A 113 -19.60 3.26 -26.30
N SER A 114 -18.66 3.42 -27.24
CA SER A 114 -18.80 4.37 -28.36
C SER A 114 -19.64 3.83 -29.52
N GLN A 115 -20.06 2.56 -29.48
CA GLN A 115 -20.84 1.88 -30.52
C GLN A 115 -22.34 1.76 -30.16
N ILE A 116 -22.80 2.42 -29.08
CA ILE A 116 -24.19 2.51 -28.64
C ILE A 116 -24.60 3.98 -28.66
#